data_AF-A0A165F4E6-F1
#
_entry.id   AF-A0A165F4E6-F1
#
_cell.length_a   1.000
_cell.length_b   1.000
_cell.length_c   1.000
_cell.angle_alpha   90.00
_cell.angle_beta   90.00
_cell.angle_gamma   90.00
#
_symmetry.space_group_name_H-M   'P 1'
#
loop_
_entity.id
_entity.type
_entity.pdbx_description
1 polymer ?
#
loop_
_entity_poly.entity_id
_entity_poly.type
_entity_poly.pdbx_seq_one_letter_code
_entity_poly.pdbx_strand_id
1 'polypeptide(L)'
;MAIPGVNVLGPRNGQFNEILTDDALRFLAALHRTFDKTRQSLLVARISVQQRLDAGQFGDLDFPPETAHIRADPSWICAPPAPGLEDRRVEITGPTDRKMVVNALNSGAKTFMADFE
;
A
#
# COMPACT_ATOMS: atom_id res chain seq x y z
N MET A 1 -21.83 -7.24 -16.88
CA MET A 1 -23.06 -6.91 -16.11
C MET A 1 -22.73 -5.76 -15.18
N ALA A 2 -23.57 -4.72 -15.04
CA ALA A 2 -23.23 -3.57 -14.19
C ALA A 2 -23.08 -4.00 -12.73
N ILE A 3 -21.98 -3.62 -12.08
CA ILE A 3 -21.74 -3.94 -10.67
C ILE A 3 -22.42 -2.85 -9.82
N PRO A 4 -23.30 -3.22 -8.88
CA PRO A 4 -24.08 -2.23 -8.12
C PRO A 4 -23.19 -1.19 -7.44
N GLY A 5 -23.50 0.09 -7.64
CA GLY A 5 -22.76 1.21 -7.02
C GLY A 5 -21.34 1.42 -7.56
N VAL A 6 -20.98 0.81 -8.69
CA VAL A 6 -19.67 1.02 -9.35
C VAL A 6 -19.87 1.76 -10.66
N ASN A 7 -19.21 2.92 -10.78
CA ASN A 7 -19.17 3.71 -12.01
C ASN A 7 -17.73 3.84 -12.48
N VAL A 8 -17.43 3.35 -13.69
CA VAL A 8 -16.13 3.56 -14.34
C VAL A 8 -16.24 4.80 -15.21
N LEU A 9 -15.60 5.89 -14.78
CA LEU A 9 -15.68 7.20 -15.46
C LEU A 9 -14.63 7.36 -16.57
N GLY A 10 -13.55 6.56 -16.53
CA GLY A 10 -12.51 6.55 -17.55
C GLY A 10 -12.86 5.71 -18.78
N PRO A 11 -12.02 5.77 -19.84
CA PRO A 11 -12.20 4.95 -21.03
C PRO A 11 -12.23 3.45 -20.73
N ARG A 12 -13.08 2.70 -21.45
CA ARG A 12 -13.20 1.23 -21.38
C ARG A 12 -12.90 0.56 -22.73
N ASN A 13 -11.81 0.96 -23.38
CA ASN A 13 -11.42 0.44 -24.70
C ASN A 13 -10.06 -0.27 -24.65
N GLY A 14 -9.86 -1.24 -25.55
CA GLY A 14 -8.60 -1.97 -25.69
C GLY A 14 -8.10 -2.57 -24.37
N GLN A 15 -6.86 -2.26 -24.02
CA GLN A 15 -6.13 -2.77 -22.85
C GLN A 15 -6.85 -2.51 -21.51
N PHE A 16 -7.70 -1.49 -21.41
CA PHE A 16 -8.45 -1.22 -20.17
C PHE A 16 -9.45 -2.33 -19.85
N ASN A 17 -10.04 -3.00 -20.85
CA ASN A 17 -11.00 -4.09 -20.61
C ASN A 17 -10.31 -5.39 -20.16
N GLU A 18 -9.02 -5.55 -20.45
CA GLU A 18 -8.22 -6.69 -19.98
C GLU A 18 -7.96 -6.60 -18.47
N ILE A 19 -7.88 -5.38 -17.93
CA ILE A 19 -7.64 -5.12 -16.50
C ILE A 19 -8.96 -4.91 -15.74
N LEU A 20 -9.85 -4.07 -16.26
CA LEU A 20 -11.14 -3.72 -15.65
C LEU A 20 -12.25 -4.71 -16.04
N THR A 21 -11.96 -5.99 -15.84
CA THR A 21 -12.92 -7.08 -16.01
C THR A 21 -14.02 -7.01 -14.95
N ASP A 22 -15.16 -7.66 -15.20
CA ASP A 22 -16.26 -7.69 -14.24
C ASP A 22 -15.83 -8.29 -12.89
N ASP A 23 -14.95 -9.30 -12.88
CA ASP A 23 -14.47 -9.90 -11.63
C ASP A 23 -13.47 -9.01 -10.89
N ALA A 24 -12.57 -8.34 -11.61
CA ALA A 24 -11.67 -7.35 -11.01
C ALA A 24 -12.45 -6.20 -10.38
N LEU A 25 -13.46 -5.67 -11.07
CA LEU A 25 -14.31 -4.60 -10.56
C LEU A 25 -15.15 -5.06 -9.36
N ARG A 26 -15.63 -6.32 -9.34
CA ARG A 26 -16.33 -6.89 -8.17
C ARG A 26 -15.41 -6.94 -6.96
N PHE A 27 -14.17 -7.38 -7.17
CA PHE A 27 -13.16 -7.44 -6.13
C PHE A 27 -12.80 -6.04 -5.59
N LEU A 28 -12.54 -5.08 -6.47
CA LEU A 28 -12.29 -3.68 -6.09
C LEU A 28 -13.46 -3.08 -5.29
N ALA A 29 -14.70 -3.36 -5.72
CA ALA A 29 -15.89 -2.92 -4.98
C ALA A 29 -15.97 -3.53 -3.58
N ALA A 30 -15.59 -4.81 -3.43
CA ALA A 30 -15.52 -5.45 -2.11
C ALA A 30 -14.45 -4.80 -1.23
N LEU A 31 -13.24 -4.56 -1.75
CA LEU A 31 -12.18 -3.87 -1.02
C LEU A 31 -12.62 -2.47 -0.55
N HIS A 32 -13.22 -1.68 -1.44
CA HIS A 32 -13.69 -0.34 -1.10
C HIS A 32 -14.74 -0.37 0.02
N ARG A 33 -15.77 -1.23 -0.11
CA ARG A 33 -16.84 -1.34 0.89
C ARG A 33 -16.32 -1.80 2.25
N THR A 34 -15.32 -2.68 2.27
CA THR A 34 -14.76 -3.22 3.51
C THR A 34 -13.81 -2.23 4.19
N PHE A 35 -12.96 -1.52 3.43
CA PHE A 35 -11.81 -0.82 4.01
C PHE A 35 -11.87 0.71 3.92
N ASP A 36 -12.68 1.31 3.03
CA ASP A 36 -12.62 2.76 2.80
C ASP A 36 -13.05 3.57 4.04
N LYS A 37 -14.05 3.10 4.80
CA LYS A 37 -14.45 3.76 6.06
C LYS A 37 -13.28 3.89 7.03
N THR A 38 -12.52 2.81 7.23
CA THR A 38 -11.34 2.80 8.10
C THR A 38 -10.26 3.73 7.55
N ARG A 39 -9.96 3.65 6.24
CA ARG A 39 -9.00 4.54 5.57
C ARG A 39 -9.34 6.03 5.80
N GLN A 40 -10.61 6.42 5.63
CA GLN A 40 -11.07 7.78 5.88
C GLN A 40 -10.91 8.19 7.34
N SER A 41 -11.26 7.31 8.29
CA SER A 41 -11.07 7.61 9.72
C SER A 41 -9.60 7.82 10.09
N LEU A 42 -8.68 7.07 9.48
CA LEU A 42 -7.25 7.23 9.69
C LEU A 42 -6.72 8.55 9.11
N LEU A 43 -7.26 9.01 7.98
CA LEU A 43 -6.91 10.33 7.44
C LEU A 43 -7.36 11.47 8.37
N VAL A 44 -8.56 11.37 8.94
CA VAL A 44 -9.03 12.32 9.96
C VAL A 44 -8.14 12.27 11.20
N ALA A 45 -7.76 11.08 11.65
CA ALA A 45 -6.87 10.92 12.80
C ALA A 45 -5.50 11.59 12.58
N ARG A 46 -4.95 11.56 11.35
CA ARG A 46 -3.71 12.29 10.99
C ARG A 46 -3.86 13.80 11.18
N ILE A 47 -5.01 14.38 10.80
CA ILE A 47 -5.29 15.80 11.02
C ILE A 47 -5.31 16.12 12.52
N SER A 48 -5.97 15.27 13.32
CA SER A 48 -6.01 15.45 14.77
C SER A 48 -4.64 15.34 15.43
N VAL A 49 -3.77 14.44 14.96
CA VAL A 49 -2.37 14.35 15.41
C VAL A 49 -1.62 15.65 15.08
N GLN A 50 -1.72 16.13 13.84
CA GLN A 50 -1.05 17.36 13.43
C GLN A 50 -1.48 18.56 14.27
N GLN A 51 -2.77 18.73 14.55
CA GLN A 51 -3.28 19.81 15.41
C GLN A 51 -2.71 19.79 16.83
N ARG A 52 -2.51 18.60 17.41
CA ARG A 52 -1.89 18.46 18.73
C ARG A 52 -0.42 18.88 18.69
N LEU A 53 0.31 18.46 17.66
CA LEU A 53 1.70 18.85 17.44
C LEU A 53 1.84 20.37 17.26
N ASP A 54 0.97 20.98 16.45
CA ASP A 54 0.94 22.43 16.23
C ASP A 54 0.64 23.21 17.52
N ALA A 55 -0.13 22.61 18.44
CA ALA A 55 -0.41 23.16 19.77
C ALA A 55 0.71 22.92 20.80
N GLY A 56 1.86 22.37 20.37
CA GLY A 56 3.01 22.11 21.23
C GLY A 56 2.94 20.83 22.06
N GLN A 57 2.00 19.92 21.78
CA GLN A 57 1.87 18.63 22.47
C GLN A 57 2.84 17.59 21.89
N PHE A 58 4.14 17.84 22.04
CA PHE A 58 5.21 16.99 21.49
C PHE A 58 5.37 15.63 22.19
N GLY A 59 4.59 15.33 23.23
CA GLY A 59 4.60 14.01 23.88
C GLY A 59 4.29 12.86 22.92
N ASP A 60 3.56 13.15 21.84
CA ASP A 60 3.26 12.20 20.75
C ASP A 60 4.50 11.87 19.87
N LEU A 61 5.64 12.56 20.07
CA LEU A 61 6.89 12.31 19.34
C LEU A 61 7.83 11.33 20.06
N ASP A 62 7.48 10.88 21.26
CA ASP A 62 8.22 9.84 22.00
C ASP A 62 7.59 8.45 21.81
N PHE A 63 8.27 7.41 22.28
CA PHE A 63 7.77 6.04 22.19
C PHE A 63 6.51 5.85 23.05
N PRO A 64 5.39 5.37 22.48
CA PRO A 64 4.15 5.22 23.24
C PRO A 64 4.31 4.20 24.39
N PRO A 65 3.95 4.55 25.64
CA PRO A 65 4.09 3.66 26.79
C PRO A 65 3.14 2.45 26.71
N GLU A 66 1.96 2.60 26.11
CA GLU A 66 0.95 1.55 25.98
C GLU A 66 1.43 0.36 25.11
N THR A 67 2.38 0.59 24.21
CA THR A 67 2.99 -0.46 23.36
C THR A 67 4.38 -0.89 23.82
N ALA A 68 4.85 -0.45 24.99
CA ALA A 68 6.20 -0.75 25.49
C ALA A 68 6.44 -2.26 25.66
N HIS A 69 5.43 -3.00 26.11
CA HIS A 69 5.50 -4.45 26.30
C HIS A 69 5.77 -5.22 24.99
N ILE A 70 5.25 -4.74 23.85
CA ILE A 70 5.50 -5.35 22.53
C ILE A 70 6.97 -5.19 22.14
N ARG A 71 7.53 -3.99 22.34
CA ARG A 71 8.94 -3.68 22.02
C ARG A 71 9.93 -4.42 22.92
N ALA A 72 9.52 -4.71 24.15
CA ALA A 72 10.35 -5.36 25.17
C ALA A 72 10.35 -6.89 25.08
N ASP A 73 9.48 -7.49 24.26
CA ASP A 73 9.37 -8.95 24.13
C ASP A 73 10.34 -9.48 23.04
N PRO A 74 11.45 -10.17 23.41
CA PRO A 74 12.40 -10.71 22.45
C PRO A 74 11.94 -12.04 21.83
N SER A 75 10.83 -12.61 22.29
CA SER A 75 10.30 -13.88 21.78
C SER A 75 9.49 -13.71 20.51
N TRP A 76 8.94 -12.51 20.29
CA TRP A 76 8.19 -12.19 19.09
C TRP A 76 9.11 -11.91 17.91
N ILE A 77 8.83 -12.56 16.77
CA ILE A 77 9.46 -12.28 15.48
C ILE A 77 8.39 -12.26 14.38
N CYS A 78 8.60 -11.45 13.34
CA CYS A 78 7.75 -11.46 12.15
C CYS A 78 7.77 -12.83 11.45
N ALA A 79 6.77 -13.06 10.59
CA ALA A 79 6.78 -14.22 9.70
C ALA A 79 8.05 -14.25 8.83
N PRO A 80 8.61 -15.44 8.53
CA PRO A 80 9.79 -15.56 7.69
C PRO A 80 9.52 -15.01 6.27
N PRO A 81 10.57 -14.53 5.57
CA PRO A 81 10.41 -14.08 4.18
C PRO A 81 9.89 -15.21 3.28
N ALA A 82 9.05 -14.85 2.31
CA ALA A 82 8.61 -15.76 1.26
C ALA A 82 9.76 -16.03 0.25
N PRO A 83 9.70 -17.12 -0.53
CA PRO A 83 10.68 -17.41 -1.57
C PRO A 83 10.92 -16.23 -2.52
N GLY A 84 12.19 -15.84 -2.67
CA GLY A 84 12.62 -14.71 -3.49
C GLY A 84 12.76 -13.39 -2.71
N LEU A 85 12.43 -13.36 -1.41
CA LEU A 85 12.57 -12.18 -0.55
C LEU A 85 13.66 -12.32 0.51
N GLU A 86 14.39 -13.44 0.54
CA GLU A 86 15.47 -13.70 1.48
C GLU A 86 16.72 -12.86 1.19
N ASP A 87 16.98 -12.56 -0.09
CA ASP A 87 18.12 -11.78 -0.56
C ASP A 87 17.66 -10.52 -1.30
N ARG A 88 17.65 -9.39 -0.58
CA ARG A 88 17.23 -8.07 -1.08
C ARG A 88 18.38 -7.05 -1.08
N ARG A 89 19.61 -7.53 -1.29
CA ARG A 89 20.84 -6.72 -1.13
C ARG A 89 20.89 -5.45 -2.02
N VAL A 90 20.23 -5.48 -3.17
CA VAL A 90 20.08 -4.36 -4.10
C VAL A 90 18.68 -4.40 -4.67
N GLU A 91 17.97 -3.28 -4.55
CA GLU A 91 16.64 -3.08 -5.08
C GLU A 91 16.68 -1.90 -6.06
N ILE A 92 16.02 -2.04 -7.21
CA ILE A 92 15.83 -0.93 -8.14
C ILE A 92 14.38 -0.46 -8.05
N THR A 93 14.18 0.85 -8.11
CA THR A 93 12.85 1.46 -8.18
C THR A 93 12.69 2.13 -9.54
N GLY A 94 11.46 2.21 -10.04
CA GLY A 94 11.20 2.82 -11.32
C GLY A 94 9.73 2.77 -11.73
N PRO A 95 9.37 3.56 -12.75
CA PRO A 95 7.99 3.65 -13.21
C PRO A 95 7.50 2.33 -13.81
N THR A 96 6.18 2.23 -13.96
CA THR A 96 5.50 1.06 -14.54
C THR A 96 5.41 1.09 -16.06
N ASP A 97 6.15 2.00 -16.72
CA ASP A 97 6.19 2.02 -18.18
C ASP A 97 6.90 0.77 -18.73
N ARG A 98 6.42 0.28 -19.88
CA ARG A 98 6.83 -1.01 -20.44
C ARG A 98 8.35 -1.14 -20.63
N LYS A 99 9.01 -0.07 -21.07
CA LYS A 99 10.46 -0.13 -21.34
C LYS A 99 11.23 -0.16 -20.02
N MET A 100 10.82 0.64 -19.05
CA MET A 100 11.48 0.70 -17.74
C MET A 100 11.26 -0.57 -16.94
N VAL A 101 10.09 -1.18 -16.98
CA VAL A 101 9.85 -2.50 -16.36
C VAL A 101 10.83 -3.53 -16.91
N VAL A 102 11.02 -3.59 -18.24
CA VAL A 102 11.97 -4.52 -18.87
C VAL A 102 13.42 -4.21 -18.45
N ASN A 103 13.81 -2.94 -18.44
CA ASN A 103 15.17 -2.54 -18.03
C ASN A 103 15.45 -2.86 -16.56
N ALA A 104 14.49 -2.57 -15.68
CA ALA A 104 14.61 -2.77 -14.25
C ALA A 104 14.73 -4.27 -13.91
N LEU A 105 13.88 -5.12 -14.51
CA LEU A 105 13.95 -6.57 -14.33
C LEU A 105 15.26 -7.18 -14.87
N ASN A 106 15.90 -6.54 -15.85
CA ASN A 106 17.19 -6.97 -16.41
C ASN A 106 18.42 -6.32 -15.76
N SER A 107 18.25 -5.47 -14.75
CA SER A 107 19.33 -4.67 -14.14
C SER A 107 20.35 -5.48 -13.33
N GLY A 108 20.03 -6.73 -12.97
CA GLY A 108 20.79 -7.53 -12.02
C GLY A 108 20.50 -7.22 -10.54
N ALA A 109 19.62 -6.25 -10.26
CA ALA A 109 19.05 -6.07 -8.92
C ALA A 109 18.24 -7.31 -8.51
N LYS A 110 18.12 -7.54 -7.19
CA LYS A 110 17.37 -8.69 -6.66
C LYS A 110 15.86 -8.48 -6.73
N THR A 111 15.44 -7.23 -6.60
CA THR A 111 14.03 -6.85 -6.61
C THR A 111 13.84 -5.57 -7.42
N PHE A 112 12.66 -5.43 -8.01
CA PHE A 112 12.21 -4.23 -8.69
C PHE A 112 10.90 -3.77 -8.05
N MET A 113 10.89 -2.56 -7.51
CA MET A 113 9.67 -1.87 -7.08
C MET A 113 9.10 -1.08 -8.25
N ALA A 114 8.07 -1.64 -8.89
CA ALA A 114 7.32 -0.98 -9.96
C ALA A 114 6.36 0.04 -9.36
N ASP A 115 6.60 1.31 -9.64
CA ASP A 115 6.02 2.41 -8.87
C ASP A 115 4.75 3.01 -9.48
N PHE A 116 3.74 3.19 -8.65
CA PHE A 116 2.45 3.85 -8.93
C PHE A 116 2.15 4.97 -7.90
N GLU A 117 3.07 5.24 -6.96
CA GLU A 117 2.98 6.37 -6.03
C GLU A 117 3.31 7.69 -6.74
#